data_AF-A0A8X6Y9L2-F1
#
_entry.id   AF-A0A8X6Y9L2-F1
#
_cell.length_a   1.000
_cell.length_b   1.000
_cell.length_c   1.000
_cell.angle_alpha   90.00
_cell.angle_beta   90.00
_cell.angle_gamma   90.00
#
_symmetry.space_group_name_H-M   'P 1'
#
loop_
_entity.id
_entity.type
_entity.pdbx_description
1 polymer ?
#
loop_
_entity_poly.entity_id
_entity_poly.type
_entity_poly.pdbx_seq_one_letter_code
_entity_poly.pdbx_strand_id
1 'polypeptide(L)'
;ERSDSKKDCEESVFAKFVFLWKAASDVYDCTLDTNLKGFANAMARSEWKSALAPPVKEFIEIVNCYAQTGVLDGTVSINDGPEYEMYLFGEKVRNLAFSCPQMCLPLDFYTVTLTEDSLKLPIQRNERTTAC
;
A
#
# COMPACT_ATOMS: atom_id res chain seq x y z
N GLU A 1 -13.51 50.92 3.27
CA GLU A 1 -13.56 49.47 3.56
C GLU A 1 -12.65 48.74 2.58
N ARG A 2 -11.64 48.02 3.08
CA ARG A 2 -10.82 47.10 2.29
C ARG A 2 -10.98 45.74 2.96
N SER A 3 -11.64 44.81 2.28
CA SER A 3 -11.85 43.45 2.77
C SER A 3 -10.53 42.70 2.66
N ASP A 4 -9.85 42.50 3.79
CA ASP A 4 -8.76 41.54 3.88
C ASP A 4 -9.36 40.13 3.79
N SER A 5 -9.23 39.51 2.62
CA SER A 5 -9.47 38.09 2.43
C SER A 5 -8.34 37.33 3.14
N LYS A 6 -8.62 36.83 4.35
CA LYS A 6 -7.79 35.82 5.01
C LYS A 6 -7.70 34.60 4.07
N LYS A 7 -6.54 34.44 3.43
CA LYS A 7 -6.14 33.14 2.89
C LYS A 7 -5.92 32.24 4.10
N ASP A 8 -6.78 31.25 4.27
CA ASP A 8 -6.47 30.11 5.13
C ASP A 8 -5.14 29.53 4.61
N CYS A 9 -4.06 29.74 5.35
CA CYS A 9 -2.81 29.07 5.08
C CYS A 9 -3.04 27.59 5.36
N GLU A 10 -3.09 26.75 4.31
CA GLU A 10 -3.02 25.30 4.46
C GLU A 10 -1.73 24.94 5.20
N GLU A 11 -1.86 24.55 6.47
CA GLU A 11 -0.74 24.08 7.27
C GLU A 11 -0.30 22.71 6.73
N SER A 12 0.82 22.69 6.01
CA SER A 12 1.41 21.47 5.46
C SER A 12 2.29 20.80 6.51
N VAL A 13 2.17 19.47 6.63
CA VAL A 13 2.99 18.65 7.53
C VAL A 13 3.89 17.75 6.69
N PHE A 14 5.19 17.76 6.98
CA PHE A 14 6.16 16.88 6.35
C PHE A 14 6.32 15.62 7.21
N ALA A 15 6.03 14.46 6.64
CA ALA A 15 6.29 13.17 7.28
C ALA A 15 7.42 12.46 6.54
N LYS A 16 8.45 12.03 7.27
CA LYS A 16 9.55 11.20 6.76
C LYS A 16 9.38 9.79 7.31
N PHE A 17 9.45 8.81 6.41
CA PHE A 17 9.34 7.39 6.73
C PHE A 17 10.63 6.67 6.32
N VAL A 18 11.16 5.84 7.20
CA VAL A 18 12.33 4.99 6.92
C VAL A 18 11.99 3.58 7.39
N PHE A 19 11.75 2.66 6.46
CA PHE A 19 11.36 1.28 6.77
C PHE A 19 12.24 0.24 6.10
N LEU A 20 12.45 -0.86 6.81
CA LEU A 20 13.06 -2.09 6.32
C LEU A 20 12.00 -3.18 6.22
N TRP A 21 11.87 -3.80 5.05
CA TRP A 21 11.05 -5.00 4.88
C TRP A 21 11.80 -6.25 5.38
N LYS A 22 11.15 -6.99 6.27
CA LYS A 22 11.59 -8.28 6.77
C LYS A 22 10.59 -9.34 6.34
N ALA A 23 11.01 -10.25 5.47
CA ALA A 23 10.19 -11.37 5.04
C ALA A 23 9.88 -12.29 6.23
N ALA A 24 8.61 -12.67 6.38
CA ALA A 24 8.16 -13.63 7.39
C ALA A 24 7.67 -14.95 6.76
N SER A 25 7.56 -14.99 5.43
CA SER A 25 7.20 -16.19 4.65
C SER A 25 8.06 -16.32 3.40
N ASP A 26 8.01 -17.52 2.81
CA ASP A 26 8.49 -17.77 1.46
C ASP A 26 7.65 -17.00 0.43
N VAL A 27 8.21 -16.81 -0.75
CA VAL A 27 7.50 -16.16 -1.85
C VAL A 27 6.43 -17.12 -2.39
N TYR A 28 5.19 -16.64 -2.46
CA TYR A 28 4.06 -17.32 -3.09
C TYR A 28 3.93 -16.83 -4.53
N ASP A 29 4.11 -17.73 -5.49
CA ASP A 29 3.88 -17.51 -6.91
C ASP A 29 2.45 -17.89 -7.27
N CYS A 30 1.61 -16.89 -7.55
CA CYS A 30 0.20 -17.16 -7.88
C CYS A 30 0.05 -18.01 -9.17
N THR A 31 1.06 -18.09 -10.03
CA THR A 31 1.05 -18.93 -11.25
C THR A 31 1.43 -20.39 -10.98
N LEU A 32 2.23 -20.67 -9.96
CA LEU A 32 2.73 -22.02 -9.65
C LEU A 32 2.06 -22.63 -8.41
N ASP A 33 1.81 -21.82 -7.39
CA ASP A 33 1.31 -22.28 -6.09
C ASP A 33 -0.22 -22.34 -6.03
N THR A 34 -0.90 -21.86 -7.07
CA THR A 34 -2.37 -21.85 -7.17
C THR A 34 -2.88 -22.93 -8.13
N ASN A 35 -4.01 -23.58 -7.80
CA ASN A 35 -4.69 -24.51 -8.69
C ASN A 35 -5.43 -23.79 -9.84
N LEU A 36 -4.68 -23.33 -10.84
CA LEU A 36 -5.23 -22.60 -12.01
C LEU A 36 -6.30 -23.40 -12.75
N LYS A 37 -6.18 -24.73 -12.82
CA LYS A 37 -7.19 -25.59 -13.45
C LYS A 37 -8.52 -25.57 -12.68
N GLY A 38 -8.46 -25.55 -11.36
CA GLY A 38 -9.62 -25.39 -10.50
C GLY A 38 -10.33 -24.06 -10.74
N PHE A 39 -9.58 -22.96 -10.81
CA PHE A 39 -10.12 -21.65 -11.13
C PHE A 39 -10.73 -21.58 -12.54
N ALA A 40 -10.05 -22.12 -13.55
CA ALA A 40 -10.58 -22.19 -14.91
C ALA A 40 -11.91 -22.98 -14.97
N ASN A 41 -11.99 -24.11 -14.27
CA ASN A 41 -13.22 -24.90 -14.18
C ASN A 41 -14.35 -24.16 -13.44
N ALA A 42 -14.03 -23.46 -12.35
CA ALA A 42 -15.01 -22.67 -11.61
C ALA A 42 -15.52 -21.50 -12.44
N MET A 43 -14.62 -20.81 -13.14
CA MET A 43 -14.95 -19.72 -14.06
C MET A 43 -15.80 -20.20 -15.24
N ALA A 44 -15.50 -21.37 -15.81
CA ALA A 44 -16.30 -21.97 -16.88
C ALA A 44 -17.75 -22.29 -16.45
N ARG A 45 -18.00 -22.47 -15.14
CA ARG A 45 -19.31 -22.81 -14.56
C ARG A 45 -20.03 -21.62 -13.94
N SER A 46 -19.38 -20.46 -13.81
CA SER A 46 -19.97 -19.29 -13.18
C SER A 46 -20.85 -18.52 -14.15
N GLU A 47 -21.84 -17.81 -13.61
CA GLU A 47 -22.61 -16.84 -14.40
C GLU A 47 -21.76 -15.60 -14.65
N TRP A 48 -21.73 -15.13 -15.90
CA TRP A 48 -20.95 -13.97 -16.29
C TRP A 48 -21.86 -12.79 -16.62
N LYS A 49 -21.38 -11.58 -16.30
CA LYS A 49 -22.05 -10.33 -16.66
C LYS A 49 -22.13 -10.13 -18.18
N SER A 50 -21.19 -10.70 -18.93
CA SER A 50 -21.18 -10.69 -20.39
C SER A 50 -21.52 -12.08 -20.93
N ALA A 51 -22.44 -12.16 -21.89
CA ALA A 51 -22.88 -13.41 -22.48
C ALA A 51 -21.84 -14.06 -23.43
N LEU A 52 -20.77 -13.34 -23.79
CA LEU A 52 -19.89 -13.72 -24.89
C LEU A 52 -18.59 -14.42 -24.43
N ALA A 53 -18.08 -14.11 -23.24
CA ALA A 53 -16.84 -14.73 -22.74
C ALA A 53 -16.66 -14.49 -21.23
N PRO A 54 -15.94 -15.39 -20.53
CA PRO A 54 -15.48 -15.14 -19.18
C PRO A 54 -14.41 -14.02 -19.16
N PRO A 55 -14.20 -13.35 -18.01
CA PRO A 55 -13.17 -12.32 -17.84
C PRO A 55 -11.76 -12.94 -17.70
N VAL A 56 -11.32 -13.70 -18.71
CA VAL A 56 -10.03 -14.43 -18.69
C VAL A 56 -8.84 -13.48 -18.58
N LYS A 57 -8.91 -12.31 -19.22
CA LYS A 57 -7.83 -11.32 -19.18
C LYS A 57 -7.60 -10.78 -17.76
N GLU A 58 -8.66 -10.37 -17.08
CA GLU A 58 -8.59 -9.88 -15.70
C GLU A 58 -8.05 -10.96 -14.76
N PHE A 59 -8.48 -12.21 -14.96
CA PHE A 59 -7.96 -13.33 -14.18
C PHE A 59 -6.47 -13.54 -14.37
N ILE A 60 -5.98 -13.54 -15.62
CA ILE A 60 -4.55 -13.67 -15.92
C ILE A 60 -3.75 -12.54 -15.28
N GLU A 61 -4.24 -11.30 -15.34
CA GLU A 61 -3.59 -10.15 -14.72
C GLU A 61 -3.49 -10.30 -13.20
N ILE A 62 -4.52 -10.83 -12.54
CA ILE A 62 -4.53 -11.06 -11.08
C ILE A 62 -3.57 -12.21 -10.69
N VAL A 63 -3.55 -13.32 -11.43
CA VAL A 63 -2.71 -14.48 -11.05
C VAL A 63 -1.24 -14.30 -11.44
N ASN A 64 -0.91 -13.32 -12.28
CA ASN A 64 0.47 -13.05 -12.68
C ASN A 64 1.19 -12.14 -11.67
N CYS A 65 1.22 -12.57 -10.41
CA CYS A 65 1.90 -11.86 -9.33
C CYS A 65 2.62 -12.82 -8.37
N TYR A 66 3.61 -12.27 -7.67
CA TYR A 66 4.20 -12.89 -6.48
C TYR A 66 3.75 -12.13 -5.24
N ALA A 67 3.43 -12.86 -4.18
CA ALA A 67 3.12 -12.31 -2.87
C ALA A 67 4.10 -12.84 -1.81
N GLN A 68 4.44 -12.02 -0.83
CA GLN A 68 5.22 -12.44 0.33
C GLN A 68 4.71 -11.70 1.55
N THR A 69 4.44 -12.42 2.64
CA THR A 69 4.07 -11.80 3.92
C THR A 69 5.31 -11.42 4.72
N GLY A 70 5.20 -10.36 5.53
CA GLY A 70 6.32 -9.84 6.26
C GLY A 70 5.98 -8.67 7.15
N VAL A 71 7.03 -8.03 7.66
CA VAL A 71 6.94 -6.89 8.57
C VAL A 71 7.77 -5.74 8.01
N LEU A 72 7.20 -4.54 7.99
CA LEU A 72 7.94 -3.29 7.88
C LEU A 72 8.31 -2.84 9.30
N ASP A 73 9.60 -2.65 9.51
CA ASP A 73 10.17 -2.18 10.77
C ASP A 73 10.98 -0.91 10.48
N GLY A 74 10.73 0.16 11.22
CA GLY A 74 11.34 1.43 10.92
C GLY A 74 10.85 2.60 11.77
N THR A 75 11.11 3.81 11.27
CA THR A 75 10.79 5.04 11.98
C THR A 75 9.97 6.02 11.13
N VAL A 76 9.17 6.82 11.82
CA VAL A 76 8.49 7.99 11.27
C VAL A 76 8.91 9.24 12.02
N SER A 77 9.18 10.34 11.31
CA SER A 77 9.35 11.66 11.91
C SER A 77 8.45 12.69 11.22
N ILE A 78 7.98 13.67 12.00
CA ILE A 78 7.09 14.73 11.54
C ILE A 78 7.82 16.07 11.68
N ASN A 79 7.92 16.84 10.59
CA ASN A 79 8.58 18.14 10.52
C ASN A 79 10.00 18.12 11.13
N ASP A 80 10.77 17.06 10.82
CA ASP A 80 12.10 16.79 11.38
C ASP A 80 12.15 16.73 12.92
N GLY A 81 11.01 16.44 13.55
CA GLY A 81 10.88 16.20 14.99
C GLY A 81 11.42 14.83 15.43
N PRO A 82 11.10 14.39 16.67
CA PRO A 82 11.56 13.10 17.18
C PRO A 82 11.11 11.94 16.29
N GLU A 83 11.97 10.94 16.17
CA GLU A 83 11.67 9.71 15.45
C GLU A 83 10.85 8.77 16.33
N TYR A 84 9.78 8.22 15.78
CA TYR A 84 8.93 7.22 16.42
C TYR A 84 9.11 5.88 15.74
N GLU A 85 9.39 4.82 16.49
CA GLU A 85 9.44 3.46 15.96
C GLU A 85 8.05 2.96 15.58
N MET A 86 7.97 2.25 14.46
CA MET A 86 6.73 1.70 13.93
C MET A 86 6.97 0.31 13.34
N TYR A 87 6.09 -0.61 13.69
CA TYR A 87 6.14 -2.02 13.28
C TYR A 87 4.82 -2.38 12.60
N LEU A 88 4.87 -2.68 11.31
CA LEU A 88 3.68 -2.94 10.49
C LEU A 88 3.75 -4.32 9.87
N PHE A 89 2.80 -5.19 10.19
CA PHE A 89 2.62 -6.45 9.48
C PHE A 89 1.87 -6.21 8.17
N GLY A 90 2.30 -6.89 7.11
CA GLY A 90 1.68 -6.74 5.80
C GLY A 90 2.14 -7.74 4.76
N GLU A 91 1.76 -7.45 3.54
CA GLU A 91 2.08 -8.25 2.35
C GLU A 91 2.78 -7.37 1.33
N LYS A 92 3.80 -7.95 0.70
CA LYS A 92 4.50 -7.40 -0.44
C LYS A 92 3.99 -8.13 -1.68
N VAL A 93 3.36 -7.40 -2.60
CA VAL A 93 2.84 -7.96 -3.86
C VAL A 93 3.56 -7.32 -5.03
N ARG A 94 3.99 -8.16 -5.98
CA ARG A 94 4.65 -7.75 -7.22
C ARG A 94 3.92 -8.32 -8.43
N ASN A 95 3.41 -7.45 -9.28
CA ASN A 95 2.82 -7.84 -10.57
C ASN A 95 3.91 -8.09 -11.62
N LEU A 96 3.79 -9.20 -12.34
CA LEU A 96 4.74 -9.62 -13.38
C LEU A 96 4.29 -9.22 -14.80
N ALA A 97 3.06 -8.73 -14.93
CA ALA A 97 2.45 -8.38 -16.21
C ALA A 97 3.07 -7.15 -16.91
N PHE A 98 3.91 -6.38 -16.20
CA PHE A 98 4.58 -5.19 -16.75
C PHE A 98 6.02 -5.49 -17.19
N SER A 99 6.19 -6.30 -18.23
CA SER A 99 7.42 -6.25 -19.03
C SER A 99 7.22 -5.24 -20.18
N CYS A 100 7.00 -3.97 -19.84
CA CYS A 100 7.15 -2.88 -20.80
C CYS A 100 8.63 -2.47 -20.81
N PRO A 101 9.36 -2.56 -21.94
CA PRO A 101 10.79 -2.25 -22.00
C PRO A 101 11.14 -0.79 -21.66
N GLN A 102 10.14 0.10 -21.55
CA GLN A 102 10.32 1.53 -21.30
C GLN A 102 10.08 1.96 -19.85
N MET A 103 9.63 1.07 -18.97
CA MET A 103 9.45 1.37 -17.55
C MET A 103 10.18 0.31 -16.73
N CYS A 104 11.51 0.40 -16.76
CA CYS A 104 12.37 -0.33 -15.86
C CYS A 104 12.07 0.13 -14.42
N LEU A 105 11.19 -0.58 -13.73
CA LEU A 105 11.34 -1.05 -12.35
C LEU A 105 10.03 -1.75 -11.95
N PRO A 106 10.08 -3.00 -11.44
CA PRO A 106 8.90 -3.62 -10.85
C PRO A 106 8.49 -2.78 -9.62
N LEU A 107 7.26 -2.28 -9.62
CA LEU A 107 6.72 -1.55 -8.48
C LEU A 107 6.27 -2.57 -7.43
N ASP A 108 6.92 -2.56 -6.27
CA ASP A 108 6.50 -3.33 -5.11
C ASP A 108 5.37 -2.59 -4.41
N PHE A 109 4.21 -3.23 -4.28
CA PHE A 109 3.10 -2.72 -3.48
C PHE A 109 3.16 -3.35 -2.09
N TYR A 110 3.12 -2.51 -1.06
CA TYR A 110 3.02 -2.96 0.33
C TYR A 110 1.61 -2.66 0.83
N THR A 111 0.88 -3.71 1.19
CA THR A 111 -0.40 -3.58 1.90
C THR A 111 -0.14 -3.86 3.37
N VAL A 112 -0.34 -2.86 4.22
CA VAL A 112 -0.14 -2.95 5.66
C VAL A 112 -1.47 -2.78 6.38
N THR A 113 -1.66 -3.57 7.43
CA THR A 113 -2.84 -3.43 8.28
C THR A 113 -2.45 -2.62 9.51
N LEU A 114 -3.07 -1.46 9.69
CA LEU A 114 -2.91 -0.64 10.89
C LEU A 114 -3.88 -1.15 11.96
N THR A 115 -3.35 -1.55 13.10
CA THR A 115 -4.17 -1.77 14.31
C THR A 115 -4.33 -0.44 15.07
N GLU A 116 -5.41 -0.27 15.83
CA GLU A 116 -5.69 0.99 16.55
C GLU A 116 -4.56 1.42 17.49
N ASP A 117 -3.79 0.48 18.03
CA ASP A 117 -2.63 0.76 18.88
C ASP A 117 -1.45 1.38 18.11
N SER A 118 -1.39 1.19 16.78
CA SER A 118 -0.35 1.74 15.91
C SER A 118 -0.57 3.22 15.57
N LEU A 119 -1.75 3.78 15.88
CA LEU A 119 -2.15 5.16 15.55
C LEU A 119 -1.92 6.16 16.69
N LYS A 120 -1.41 5.73 17.85
CA LYS A 120 -1.13 6.61 19.00
C LYS A 120 0.18 7.38 18.82
N LEU A 121 0.30 8.15 17.75
CA LEU A 121 1.36 9.16 17.65
C LEU A 121 0.95 10.38 18.51
N PRO A 122 1.76 10.83 19.47
CA PRO A 122 1.48 12.04 20.21
C PRO A 122 1.66 13.24 19.27
N ILE A 123 0.57 13.71 18.68
CA ILE A 123 0.53 15.02 18.03
C ILE A 123 0.65 16.06 19.15
N GLN A 124 1.88 16.48 19.45
CA GLN A 124 2.15 17.60 20.35
C GLN A 124 1.64 18.87 19.64
N ARG A 125 0.39 19.23 19.93
CA ARG A 125 -0.24 20.47 19.48
C ARG A 125 0.51 21.63 20.16
N ASN A 126 1.37 22.31 19.41
CA ASN A 126 2.16 23.40 19.93
C ASN A 126 1.24 24.64 20.07
N GLU A 127 0.62 24.81 21.23
CA GLU A 127 -0.13 26.02 21.57
C GLU A 127 0.86 27.18 21.75
N ARG A 128 1.20 27.90 20.66
CA ARG A 128 1.84 29.20 20.77
C ARG A 128 0.78 30.26 21.06
N THR A 129 0.67 30.61 22.34
CA THR A 129 0.07 31.86 22.83
C THR A 129 0.77 33.05 22.18
N THR A 130 0.10 33.75 21.26
CA THR A 130 0.52 35.10 20.84
C THR A 130 -0.20 36.11 21.72
N ALA A 131 0.53 36.69 22.66
CA ALA A 131 0.22 38.01 23.23
C ALA A 131 0.80 39.07 22.28
N CYS A 132 -0.07 39.92 21.73
CA CYS A 132 0.19 41.27 21.22
C CYS A 132 -1.11 42.06 21.36
#